data_AF-A0AAW4YBF0-F1
#
_entry.id   AF-A0AAW4YBF0-F1
#
_cell.length_a   1.000
_cell.length_b   1.000
_cell.length_c   1.000
_cell.angle_alpha   90.00
_cell.angle_beta   90.00
_cell.angle_gamma   90.00
#
_symmetry.space_group_name_H-M   'P 1'
#
loop_
_entity.id
_entity.type
_entity.pdbx_description
1 polymer ?
#
loop_
_entity_poly.entity_id
_entity_poly.type
_entity_poly.pdbx_seq_one_letter_code
_entity_poly.pdbx_strand_id
1 'polypeptide(L)' 'MHTFDAQSLSDKENYKLLIGSIIPRPIAFVTTLNQDISVNAAPFS' A
#
# COMPACT_ATOMS: atom_id res chain seq x y z
N MET A 1 17.97 -3.00 19.85
CA MET A 1 17.62 -3.14 18.42
C MET A 1 16.81 -4.41 18.28
N HIS A 2 15.62 -4.34 17.69
CA HIS A 2 14.81 -5.52 17.42
C HIS A 2 15.11 -6.01 16.00
N THR A 3 15.29 -7.31 15.83
CA THR A 3 15.47 -7.96 14.53
C THR A 3 14.22 -8.74 14.21
N PHE A 4 13.68 -8.55 13.00
CA PHE A 4 12.50 -9.24 12.51
C PHE A 4 12.91 -10.01 11.24
N ASP A 5 12.59 -11.30 11.18
CA ASP A 5 12.71 -12.10 9.96
C ASP A 5 11.36 -12.07 9.22
N ALA A 6 11.35 -11.49 8.03
CA ALA A 6 10.14 -11.34 7.22
C ALA A 6 9.47 -12.68 6.88
N GLN A 7 10.23 -13.78 6.78
CA GLN A 7 9.67 -15.11 6.47
C GLN A 7 8.93 -15.72 7.66
N SER A 8 9.22 -15.26 8.88
CA SER A 8 8.58 -15.73 10.11
C SER A 8 7.30 -14.96 10.46
N LEU A 9 7.03 -13.84 9.79
CA LEU A 9 5.88 -12.98 10.02
C LEU A 9 4.73 -13.32 9.07
N SER A 10 3.50 -13.16 9.55
CA SER A 10 2.34 -13.19 8.66
C SER A 10 2.35 -12.00 7.69
N ASP A 11 1.65 -12.13 6.57
CA ASP A 11 1.51 -11.05 5.57
C ASP A 11 0.99 -9.75 6.19
N LYS A 12 0.08 -9.85 7.17
CA LYS A 12 -0.47 -8.69 7.88
C LYS A 12 0.55 -7.99 8.76
N GLU A 13 1.45 -8.74 9.39
CA GLU A 13 2.53 -8.19 10.22
C GLU A 13 3.60 -7.52 9.37
N ASN A 14 4.01 -8.17 8.28
CA ASN A 14 4.90 -7.58 7.29
C ASN A 14 4.30 -6.29 6.71
N TYR A 15 3.03 -6.33 6.29
CA TYR A 15 2.33 -5.14 5.79
C TYR A 15 2.37 -3.99 6.80
N LYS A 16 2.04 -4.25 8.07
CA LYS A 16 2.08 -3.23 9.14
C LYS A 16 3.46 -2.62 9.32
N LEU A 17 4.52 -3.43 9.34
CA LEU A 17 5.89 -2.93 9.50
C LEU A 17 6.27 -2.02 8.33
N LEU A 18 5.96 -2.43 7.09
CA LEU A 18 6.25 -1.64 5.89
C LEU A 18 5.49 -0.31 5.91
N ILE A 19 4.16 -0.33 6.10
CA ILE A 19 3.36 0.90 6.04
C ILE A 19 3.60 1.86 7.21
N GLY A 20 4.12 1.36 8.34
CA GLY A 20 4.43 2.16 9.53
C GLY A 20 5.85 2.69 9.58
N SER A 21 6.80 2.04 8.88
CA SER A 21 8.23 2.40 8.93
C SER A 21 8.69 3.19 7.71
N ILE A 22 8.08 3.00 6.53
CA ILE A 22 8.39 3.74 5.31
C ILE A 22 7.37 4.87 5.18
N ILE A 23 7.70 6.01 5.80
CA ILE A 23 6.85 7.21 5.87
C ILE A 23 7.70 8.50 5.79
N PRO A 24 7.13 9.63 5.30
CA PRO A 24 5.82 9.75 4.66
C PRO A 24 5.80 9.14 3.25
N ARG A 25 4.62 8.71 2.77
CA ARG A 25 4.45 8.20 1.40
C ARG A 25 3.67 9.19 0.53
N PRO A 26 4.18 9.56 -0.66
CA PRO A 26 3.44 10.40 -1.58
C PRO A 26 2.19 9.66 -2.08
N ILE A 27 1.08 10.37 -2.26
CA ILE A 27 -0.18 9.78 -2.72
C ILE A 27 -0.39 10.12 -4.19
N ALA A 28 -0.47 9.08 -5.03
CA ALA A 28 -0.95 9.18 -6.39
C ALA A 28 -2.47 8.99 -6.42
N PHE A 29 -3.22 9.98 -6.89
CA PHE A 29 -4.65 9.85 -7.15
C PHE A 29 -4.86 9.43 -8.60
N VAL A 30 -5.20 8.17 -8.81
CA VAL A 30 -5.22 7.53 -10.13
C VAL A 30 -6.66 7.40 -10.62
N THR A 31 -6.90 7.77 -11.88
CA THR A 31 -8.18 7.60 -12.57
C THR A 31 -8.07 6.55 -13.66
N THR A 32 -9.12 5.75 -13.85
CA THR A 32 -9.25 4.81 -14.98
C THR A 32 -10.61 4.96 -15.65
N LEU A 33 -10.72 4.59 -16.93
CA LEU A 33 -11.97 4.62 -17.69
C LEU A 33 -12.49 3.19 -17.90
N ASN A 34 -13.74 2.92 -17.53
CA ASN A 34 -14.42 1.65 -17.75
C ASN A 34 -14.98 1.56 -19.19
N GLN A 35 -15.38 0.36 -19.62
CA GLN A 35 -15.99 0.13 -20.94
C GLN A 35 -17.33 0.86 -21.12
N ASP A 36 -18.07 1.08 -20.03
CA ASP A 36 -19.33 1.84 -20.00
C ASP A 36 -19.11 3.36 -19.89
N ILE A 37 -17.86 3.82 -20.04
CA ILE A 37 -17.42 5.22 -19.97
C ILE A 37 -17.50 5.83 -18.56
N SER A 38 -17.85 5.05 -17.53
CA SER A 38 -17.72 5.50 -16.15
C SER A 38 -16.24 5.65 -15.74
N VAL A 39 -15.94 6.65 -14.90
CA VAL A 39 -14.58 6.93 -14.41
C VAL A 39 -14.42 6.39 -12.99
N ASN A 40 -13.44 5.50 -12.77
CA ASN A 40 -13.01 5.13 -11.42
C ASN A 40 -11.91 6.11 -10.96
N ALA A 41 -11.84 6.35 -9.67
CA ALA A 41 -10.75 7.10 -9.06
C ALA A 41 -10.38 6.50 -7.70
N ALA A 42 -9.08 6.29 -7.46
CA ALA A 42 -8.58 5.73 -6.21
C ALA A 42 -7.20 6.29 -5.83
N PRO A 43 -6.95 6.53 -4.53
CA PRO A 43 -5.63 6.93 -4.05
C PRO A 43 -4.72 5.72 -3.79
N PHE A 44 -3.43 5.88 -4.10
CA PHE A 44 -2.38 4.90 -3.81
C PHE A 44 -1.17 5.61 -3.19
N SER A 45 -0.67 5.07 -2.07
CA SER A 45 0.50 5.58 -1.34
C SER A 45 1.70 4.66 -1.50
#